data_AF-A0A9E2R7P4-F1
#
_entry.id   AF-A0A9E2R7P4-F1
#
_cell.length_a   1.000
_cell.length_b   1.000
_cell.length_c   1.000
_cell.angle_alpha   90.00
_cell.angle_beta   90.00
_cell.angle_gamma   90.00
#
_symmetry.space_group_name_H-M   'P 1'
#
loop_
_entity.id
_entity.type
_entity.pdbx_description
1 polymer ?
#
loop_
_entity_poly.entity_id
_entity_poly.type
_entity_poly.pdbx_seq_one_letter_code
_entity_poly.pdbx_strand_id
1 'polypeptide(L)'
;MAGHGHAHTLPVEEAHADAWHHHEAVEGLPQTEHGAEASMLSLGAWSAALVVAVVGSIAVIWVYFNSYSTQEKARKQEVFMSAEAMQYKARVTDQEFKTFGWADSASNTVRIPLSAAKDKVISKYNTAK
;
A
#
# COMPACT_ATOMS: atom_id res chain seq x y z
N MET A 1 -46.13 12.10 -45.79
CA MET A 1 -45.08 11.55 -44.92
C MET A 1 -44.40 10.43 -45.69
N ALA A 2 -43.24 10.72 -46.30
CA ALA A 2 -42.46 9.75 -47.05
C ALA A 2 -41.29 9.32 -46.15
N GLY A 3 -41.26 8.04 -45.79
CA GLY A 3 -40.16 7.45 -45.02
C GLY A 3 -38.95 7.26 -45.93
N HIS A 4 -37.85 7.94 -45.62
CA HIS A 4 -36.54 7.67 -46.20
C HIS A 4 -35.95 6.43 -45.52
N GLY A 5 -36.23 5.25 -46.10
CA GLY A 5 -35.48 4.04 -45.80
C GLY A 5 -34.16 4.07 -46.57
N HIS A 6 -33.06 4.37 -45.89
CA HIS A 6 -31.73 4.14 -46.44
C HIS A 6 -31.48 2.63 -46.44
N ALA A 7 -31.73 1.99 -47.58
CA ALA A 7 -31.28 0.63 -47.83
C ALA A 7 -29.75 0.62 -47.85
N HIS A 8 -29.14 0.05 -46.80
CA HIS A 8 -27.71 -0.30 -46.80
C HIS A 8 -27.49 -1.58 -47.61
N THR A 9 -27.76 -1.53 -48.91
CA THR A 9 -27.25 -2.50 -49.86
C THR A 9 -25.95 -1.93 -50.40
N LEU A 10 -24.83 -2.35 -49.82
CA LEU A 10 -23.53 -2.19 -50.48
C LEU A 10 -23.63 -2.90 -51.84
N PRO A 11 -23.15 -2.31 -52.94
CA PRO A 11 -22.99 -3.05 -54.17
C PRO A 11 -22.07 -4.23 -53.86
N VAL A 12 -22.57 -5.43 -54.10
CA VAL A 12 -21.78 -6.65 -54.07
C VAL A 12 -20.77 -6.56 -55.21
N GLU A 13 -19.60 -5.98 -54.94
CA GLU A 13 -18.38 -6.30 -55.71
C GLU A 13 -17.91 -7.68 -55.25
N GLU A 14 -18.64 -8.70 -55.67
CA GLU A 14 -18.10 -10.05 -55.69
C GLU A 14 -17.09 -10.16 -56.83
N ALA A 15 -15.93 -10.75 -56.52
CA ALA A 15 -14.93 -11.30 -57.44
C ALA A 15 -13.66 -10.48 -57.76
N HIS A 16 -13.23 -9.58 -56.87
CA HIS A 16 -11.81 -9.22 -56.83
C HIS A 16 -11.26 -9.57 -55.45
N ALA A 17 -10.71 -10.78 -55.32
CA ALA A 17 -9.63 -10.97 -54.35
C ALA A 17 -8.63 -9.83 -54.65
N ASP A 18 -8.36 -8.98 -53.66
CA ASP A 18 -7.45 -7.87 -53.89
C ASP A 18 -6.07 -8.41 -54.31
N ALA A 19 -5.22 -7.56 -54.86
CA ALA A 19 -3.90 -7.98 -55.33
C ALA A 19 -3.01 -8.59 -54.23
N TRP A 20 -3.36 -8.45 -52.94
CA TRP A 20 -2.67 -9.14 -51.84
C TRP A 20 -2.95 -10.65 -51.87
N HIS A 21 -4.17 -11.06 -52.22
CA HIS A 21 -4.58 -12.46 -52.20
C HIS A 21 -4.25 -13.24 -53.49
N HIS A 22 -3.63 -12.58 -54.47
CA HIS A 22 -3.20 -13.20 -55.73
C HIS A 22 -1.69 -13.37 -55.74
N HIS A 23 -1.23 -14.63 -55.60
CA HIS A 23 0.19 -14.98 -55.69
C HIS A 23 0.53 -15.48 -57.10
N GLU A 24 1.48 -14.84 -57.78
CA GLU A 24 2.05 -15.33 -59.02
C GLU A 24 3.19 -16.32 -58.78
N ALA A 25 3.40 -17.28 -59.68
CA ALA A 25 4.49 -18.27 -59.56
C ALA A 25 5.90 -17.64 -59.54
N VAL A 26 6.04 -16.39 -59.96
CA VAL A 26 7.29 -15.62 -59.91
C VAL A 26 7.62 -15.10 -58.51
N GLU A 27 6.66 -15.07 -57.59
CA GLU A 27 6.84 -14.59 -56.21
C GLU A 27 7.74 -15.51 -55.37
N GLY A 28 8.08 -16.69 -55.88
CA GLY A 28 8.97 -17.63 -55.25
C GLY A 28 8.27 -18.56 -54.27
N LEU A 29 9.05 -19.21 -53.40
CA LEU A 29 8.51 -20.10 -52.38
C LEU A 29 7.73 -19.28 -51.34
N PRO A 30 6.61 -19.81 -50.80
CA PRO A 30 5.89 -19.19 -49.69
C PRO A 30 6.86 -18.82 -48.56
N GLN A 31 6.64 -17.66 -47.94
CA GLN A 31 7.43 -17.25 -46.78
C GLN A 31 7.41 -18.37 -45.73
N THR A 32 8.59 -18.80 -45.28
CA THR A 32 8.73 -19.93 -44.34
C THR A 32 7.90 -19.73 -43.07
N GLU A 33 7.66 -18.49 -42.68
CA GLU A 33 6.86 -18.12 -41.51
C GLU A 33 5.36 -18.44 -41.66
N HIS A 34 4.84 -18.54 -42.89
CA HIS A 34 3.44 -18.90 -43.14
C HIS A 34 3.17 -20.40 -43.01
N GLY A 35 4.21 -21.24 -42.98
CA GLY A 35 4.12 -22.68 -42.72
C GLY A 35 4.70 -23.10 -41.38
N ALA A 36 5.12 -22.13 -40.54
CA ALA A 36 5.71 -22.41 -39.25
C ALA A 36 4.62 -22.86 -38.27
N GLU A 37 4.50 -24.17 -38.04
CA GLU A 37 3.66 -24.70 -36.98
C GLU A 37 4.26 -24.33 -35.62
N ALA A 38 3.51 -23.57 -34.83
CA ALA A 38 3.95 -23.24 -33.48
C ALA A 38 4.05 -24.51 -32.64
N SER A 39 5.24 -24.76 -32.07
CA SER A 39 5.45 -25.93 -31.21
C SER A 39 4.54 -25.86 -29.98
N MET A 40 3.60 -26.82 -29.86
CA MET A 40 2.70 -26.92 -28.71
C MET A 40 3.46 -27.01 -27.38
N LEU A 41 4.63 -27.66 -27.38
CA LEU A 41 5.49 -27.75 -26.19
C LEU A 41 6.05 -26.38 -25.79
N SER A 42 6.51 -25.59 -26.77
CA SER A 42 7.00 -24.22 -26.52
C SER A 42 5.89 -23.32 -25.99
N LEU A 43 4.72 -23.36 -26.63
CA LEU A 43 3.52 -22.61 -26.19
C LEU A 43 3.12 -22.98 -24.76
N GLY A 44 3.10 -24.27 -24.42
CA GLY A 44 2.79 -24.75 -23.08
C GLY A 44 3.80 -24.28 -22.03
N ALA A 45 5.10 -24.37 -22.34
CA ALA A 45 6.17 -23.94 -21.45
C ALA A 45 6.09 -22.43 -21.15
N TRP A 46 5.92 -21.60 -22.19
CA TRP A 46 5.79 -20.15 -22.01
C TRP A 46 4.51 -19.77 -21.28
N SER A 47 3.38 -20.44 -21.55
CA SER A 47 2.14 -20.22 -20.82
C SER A 47 2.30 -20.53 -19.33
N ALA A 48 2.93 -21.66 -18.99
CA ALA A 48 3.20 -22.01 -17.60
C ALA A 48 4.15 -21.01 -16.93
N ALA A 49 5.21 -20.57 -17.63
CA ALA A 49 6.14 -19.57 -17.12
C ALA A 49 5.45 -18.23 -16.83
N LEU A 50 4.55 -17.78 -17.70
CA LEU A 50 3.75 -16.57 -17.50
C LEU A 50 2.84 -16.68 -16.27
N VAL A 51 2.17 -17.82 -16.09
CA VAL A 51 1.32 -18.06 -14.90
C VAL A 51 2.16 -18.00 -13.63
N VAL A 52 3.31 -18.66 -13.59
CA VAL A 52 4.22 -18.64 -12.43
C VAL A 52 4.71 -17.21 -12.16
N ALA A 53 5.08 -16.46 -13.19
CA ALA A 53 5.52 -15.07 -13.06
C ALA A 53 4.42 -14.17 -12.48
N VAL A 54 3.18 -14.32 -12.93
CA VAL A 54 2.03 -13.57 -12.40
C VAL A 54 1.73 -13.94 -10.95
N VAL A 55 1.71 -15.23 -10.62
CA VAL A 55 1.50 -15.69 -9.23
C VAL A 55 2.63 -15.18 -8.33
N GLY A 56 3.87 -15.24 -8.80
CA GLY A 56 5.03 -14.73 -8.09
C GLY A 56 4.95 -13.21 -7.84
N SER A 57 4.55 -12.43 -8.84
CA SER A 57 4.40 -10.98 -8.68
C SER A 57 3.30 -10.62 -7.68
N ILE A 58 2.16 -11.32 -7.71
CA ILE A 58 1.08 -11.17 -6.73
C ILE A 58 1.60 -11.47 -5.32
N ALA A 59 2.36 -12.55 -5.14
CA ALA A 59 2.93 -12.91 -3.85
C ALA A 59 3.89 -11.83 -3.31
N VAL A 60 4.77 -11.29 -4.17
CA VAL A 60 5.69 -10.20 -3.80
C VAL A 60 4.92 -8.94 -3.38
N ILE A 61 3.92 -8.54 -4.16
CA ILE A 61 3.08 -7.38 -3.85
C ILE A 61 2.34 -7.59 -2.52
N TRP A 62 1.82 -8.79 -2.28
CA TRP A 62 1.12 -9.12 -1.05
C TRP A 62 2.03 -9.04 0.19
N VAL A 63 3.23 -9.61 0.13
CA VAL A 63 4.22 -9.52 1.21
C VAL A 63 4.61 -8.06 1.46
N TYR A 64 4.86 -7.30 0.39
CA TYR A 64 5.19 -5.89 0.49
C TYR A 64 4.08 -5.08 1.18
N PHE A 65 2.84 -5.23 0.73
CA PHE A 65 1.69 -4.51 1.31
C PHE A 65 1.45 -4.87 2.77
N ASN A 66 1.60 -6.14 3.15
CA ASN A 66 1.46 -6.55 4.55
C ASN A 66 2.55 -5.94 5.42
N SER A 67 3.80 -5.94 4.97
CA SER A 67 4.92 -5.32 5.69
C SER A 67 4.70 -3.82 5.86
N TYR A 68 4.39 -3.12 4.76
CA TYR A 68 4.12 -1.68 4.78
C TYR A 68 2.94 -1.32 5.68
N SER A 69 1.82 -2.05 5.57
CA SER A 69 0.63 -1.81 6.38
C SER A 69 0.87 -2.06 7.87
N THR A 70 1.69 -3.06 8.20
CA THR A 70 2.07 -3.36 9.59
C THR A 70 2.91 -2.23 10.18
N GLN A 71 3.91 -1.75 9.43
CA GLN A 71 4.74 -0.63 9.85
C GLN A 71 3.92 0.66 10.02
N GLU A 72 3.00 0.95 9.10
CA GLU A 72 2.14 2.12 9.21
C GLU A 72 1.17 2.04 10.39
N LYS A 73 0.61 0.86 10.68
CA LYS A 73 -0.23 0.64 11.86
C LYS A 73 0.57 0.83 13.15
N ALA A 74 1.79 0.26 13.21
CA ALA A 74 2.68 0.43 14.36
C ALA A 74 3.03 1.90 14.58
N ARG A 75 3.43 2.61 13.52
CA ARG A 75 3.74 4.05 13.58
C ARG A 75 2.55 4.87 14.07
N LYS A 76 1.34 4.61 13.56
CA LYS A 76 0.13 5.32 14.01
C LYS A 76 -0.21 5.03 15.47
N GLN A 77 -0.04 3.79 15.93
CA GLN A 77 -0.23 3.43 17.33
C GLN A 77 0.78 4.14 18.24
N GLU A 78 2.05 4.18 17.86
CA GLU A 78 3.09 4.91 18.60
C GLU A 78 2.78 6.40 18.71
N VAL A 79 2.36 7.02 17.60
CA VAL A 79 1.98 8.44 17.59
C VAL A 79 0.77 8.69 18.50
N PHE A 80 -0.26 7.84 18.44
CA PHE A 80 -1.47 8.02 19.25
C PHE A 80 -1.17 7.84 20.75
N MET A 81 -0.42 6.79 21.11
CA MET A 81 0.03 6.58 22.49
C MET A 81 0.90 7.74 22.98
N SER A 82 1.76 8.31 22.14
CA SER A 82 2.57 9.47 22.51
C SER A 82 1.73 10.72 22.75
N ALA A 83 0.70 10.95 21.93
CA ALA A 83 -0.18 12.11 22.04
C ALA A 83 -1.05 12.04 23.29
N GLU A 84 -1.67 10.89 23.56
CA GLU A 84 -2.44 10.66 24.79
C GLU A 84 -1.55 10.71 26.03
N ALA A 85 -0.35 10.10 25.99
CA ALA A 85 0.60 10.18 27.10
C ALA A 85 1.08 11.60 27.36
N MET A 86 1.30 12.40 26.31
CA MET A 86 1.66 13.82 26.42
C MET A 86 0.52 14.65 27.03
N GLN A 87 -0.73 14.44 26.59
CA GLN A 87 -1.89 15.12 27.15
C GLN A 87 -2.15 14.71 28.61
N TYR A 88 -2.01 13.42 28.93
CA TYR A 88 -2.11 12.92 30.30
C TYR A 88 -1.01 13.54 31.18
N LYS A 89 0.25 13.54 30.71
CA LYS A 89 1.35 14.21 31.42
C LYS A 89 1.07 15.69 31.64
N ALA A 90 0.62 16.41 30.62
CA ALA A 90 0.31 17.82 30.74
C ALA A 90 -0.79 18.06 31.78
N ARG A 91 -1.89 17.30 31.72
CA ARG A 91 -3.00 17.38 32.67
C ARG A 91 -2.56 17.10 34.10
N VAL A 92 -1.86 15.98 34.34
CA VAL A 92 -1.41 15.62 35.69
C VAL A 92 -0.36 16.60 36.20
N THR A 93 0.57 17.05 35.35
CA THR A 93 1.58 18.03 35.76
C THR A 93 0.97 19.37 36.11
N ASP A 94 0.00 19.85 35.33
CA ASP A 94 -0.62 21.15 35.57
C ASP A 94 -1.65 21.15 36.69
N GLN A 95 -2.46 20.09 36.81
CA GLN A 95 -3.55 20.05 37.79
C GLN A 95 -3.12 19.45 39.13
N GLU A 96 -2.25 18.43 39.10
CA GLU A 96 -1.94 17.65 40.29
C GLU A 96 -0.61 18.02 40.94
N PHE A 97 0.45 18.29 40.16
CA PHE A 97 1.78 18.52 40.71
C PHE A 97 2.11 19.99 41.04
N LYS A 98 1.17 20.93 40.84
CA LYS A 98 1.33 22.34 41.23
C LYS A 98 0.75 22.68 42.61
N THR A 99 -0.08 21.80 43.18
CA THR A 99 -0.80 22.06 44.42
C THR A 99 -0.41 21.09 45.53
N PHE A 100 -0.49 21.56 46.78
CA PHE A 100 -0.39 20.71 47.95
C PHE A 100 -1.66 19.87 48.08
N GLY A 101 -1.51 18.60 48.45
CA GLY A 101 -2.66 17.72 48.64
C GLY A 101 -2.28 16.43 49.36
N TRP A 102 -3.27 15.62 49.73
CA TRP A 102 -3.02 14.30 50.30
C TRP A 102 -2.66 13.31 49.19
N ALA A 103 -1.54 12.60 49.36
CA ALA A 103 -1.18 11.49 48.48
C ALA A 103 -1.82 10.18 48.97
N ASP A 104 -1.82 9.98 50.29
CA ASP A 104 -2.52 8.91 50.98
C ASP A 104 -2.83 9.36 52.42
N SER A 105 -4.12 9.52 52.71
CA SER A 105 -4.59 9.94 54.03
C SER A 105 -4.46 8.85 55.09
N ALA A 106 -4.47 7.57 54.69
CA ALA A 106 -4.38 6.45 55.64
C ALA A 106 -2.94 6.29 56.17
N SER A 107 -1.94 6.60 55.34
CA SER A 107 -0.52 6.56 55.72
C SER A 107 0.06 7.92 56.14
N ASN A 108 -0.76 8.97 56.25
CA ASN A 108 -0.32 10.35 56.51
C ASN A 108 0.72 10.88 55.50
N THR A 109 0.63 10.46 54.24
CA THR A 109 1.55 10.89 53.18
C THR A 109 0.97 12.08 52.41
N VAL A 110 1.69 13.20 52.40
CA VAL A 110 1.30 14.43 51.71
C VAL A 110 2.07 14.62 50.41
N ARG A 111 1.35 14.99 49.36
CA ARG A 111 1.89 15.48 48.09
C ARG A 111 2.29 16.93 48.24
N ILE A 112 3.53 17.23 47.85
CA ILE A 112 4.05 18.59 47.73
C ILE A 112 4.23 18.97 46.26
N PRO A 113 4.08 20.25 45.90
CA PRO A 113 4.38 20.72 44.55
C PRO A 113 5.81 20.39 44.14
N LEU A 114 5.99 20.12 42.86
CA LEU A 114 7.28 19.67 42.33
C LEU A 114 8.43 20.67 42.57
N SER A 115 8.14 21.97 42.56
CA SER A 115 9.09 23.03 42.89
C SER A 115 9.58 22.91 44.34
N ALA A 116 8.65 22.84 45.29
CA ALA A 116 8.97 22.68 46.70
C ALA A 116 9.71 21.37 46.99
N ALA A 117 9.39 20.29 46.27
CA ALA A 117 10.12 19.02 46.36
C ALA A 117 11.59 19.18 45.92
N LYS A 118 11.84 19.87 44.79
CA LYS A 118 13.19 20.16 44.31
C LYS A 118 13.98 20.97 45.32
N ASP A 119 13.40 22.04 45.87
CA ASP A 119 14.06 22.90 46.86
C ASP A 119 14.46 22.11 48.11
N LYS A 120 13.60 21.18 48.54
CA LYS A 120 13.86 20.31 49.70
C LYS A 120 15.01 19.32 49.42
N VAL A 121 15.10 18.79 48.21
CA VAL A 121 16.21 17.91 47.79
C VAL A 121 17.51 18.70 47.73
N ILE A 122 17.51 19.88 47.10
CA ILE A 122 18.69 20.75 47.01
C ILE A 122 19.19 21.14 48.42
N SER A 123 18.27 21.51 49.31
CA SER A 123 18.58 21.84 50.70
C SER A 123 19.26 20.67 51.44
N LYS A 124 18.75 19.44 51.28
CA LYS A 124 19.37 18.23 51.83
C LYS A 124 20.79 18.00 51.35
N TYR A 125 21.04 18.20 50.05
CA TYR A 125 22.40 18.06 49.49
C TYR A 125 23.35 19.16 49.97
N ASN A 126 22.85 20.39 50.17
CA ASN A 126 23.68 21.49 50.66
C ASN A 126 24.05 21.37 52.15
N THR A 127 23.22 20.69 52.95
CA THR A 127 23.46 20.45 54.39
C THR A 127 24.25 19.18 54.68
N ALA A 128 24.42 18.31 53.68
CA ALA A 128 25.25 17.11 53.77
C ALA A 128 26.73 17.37 53.41
N LYS A 129 27.10 18.62 53.11
CA LYS A 129 28.48 19.10 53.03
C LYS A 129 28.90 19.67 54.38
#